data_AF-A0A194PE07-F1
#
_entry.id   AF-A0A194PE07-F1
#
_cell.length_a   1.000
_cell.length_b   1.000
_cell.length_c   1.000
_cell.angle_alpha   90.00
_cell.angle_beta   90.00
_cell.angle_gamma   90.00
#
_symmetry.space_group_name_H-M   'P 1'
#
loop_
_entity.id
_entity.type
_entity.pdbx_description
1 polymer ?
#
loop_
_entity_poly.entity_id
_entity_poly.type
_entity_poly.pdbx_seq_one_letter_code
_entity_poly.pdbx_strand_id
1 'polypeptide(L)'
;MSAETGNTLQSTHHATVRSYVDFGNEQELIEILKDPLNYGIFLDDFAANILNLPPEPPKAEEKKKIEEKKIRVKFLRNYYHDDHFDIKDLMLLSGKTLAWISRNNKDNVSNNLQIIGWMYYKKYDSLLTLCENFKNLKSFKIYSEVIELLQKEISKCEEKESLEKCISFLNECPKADGILEESIKNLIEDAINKTHKNDISSQQKLFENWLSTREEKLNEQIQRLSRAQRIVEVEKKQKELEVQEQKLWFFENEEKIDLEIENKEKLHTSTEKNDIDVNDENYIPPEILPKRK
;
A
#
# COMPACT_ATOMS: atom_id res chain seq x y z
N MET A 1 3.47 -6.63 22.59
CA MET A 1 4.41 -7.00 21.53
C MET A 1 5.74 -7.30 22.18
N SER A 2 6.23 -8.54 22.10
CA SER A 2 7.58 -8.87 22.58
C SER A 2 8.62 -8.03 21.82
N ALA A 3 9.72 -7.67 22.47
CA ALA A 3 10.79 -6.87 21.86
C ALA A 3 11.38 -7.54 20.59
N GLU A 4 11.23 -8.86 20.46
CA GLU A 4 11.74 -9.62 19.31
C GLU A 4 10.82 -9.57 18.08
N THR A 5 9.52 -9.31 18.25
CA THR A 5 8.57 -9.20 17.13
C THR A 5 8.90 -8.02 16.22
N GLY A 6 9.55 -6.98 16.75
CA GLY A 6 10.03 -5.82 15.97
C GLY A 6 11.18 -6.11 15.00
N ASN A 7 11.86 -7.27 15.14
CA ASN A 7 12.97 -7.68 14.28
C ASN A 7 12.55 -8.68 13.18
N THR A 8 11.25 -8.96 13.04
CA THR A 8 10.74 -9.89 12.03
C THR A 8 10.83 -9.29 10.63
N LEU A 9 11.20 -10.10 9.64
CA LEU A 9 11.19 -9.69 8.24
C LEU A 9 9.74 -9.58 7.76
N GLN A 10 9.48 -8.68 6.81
CA GLN A 10 8.12 -8.54 6.23
C GLN A 10 7.60 -9.88 5.66
N SER A 11 8.49 -10.71 5.13
CA SER A 11 8.16 -12.04 4.59
C SER A 11 7.90 -13.12 5.64
N THR A 12 8.20 -12.87 6.91
CA THR A 12 8.05 -13.89 7.98
C THR A 12 6.60 -14.33 8.12
N HIS A 13 5.67 -13.38 8.10
CA HIS A 13 4.22 -13.63 8.14
C HIS A 13 3.76 -14.57 7.02
N HIS A 14 4.16 -14.25 5.79
CA HIS A 14 3.87 -15.03 4.60
C HIS A 14 4.49 -16.44 4.67
N ALA A 15 5.76 -16.55 5.08
CA ALA A 15 6.47 -17.83 5.16
C ALA A 15 5.82 -18.77 6.18
N THR A 16 5.44 -18.25 7.35
CA THR A 16 4.78 -19.04 8.38
C THR A 16 3.40 -19.50 7.94
N VAL A 17 2.57 -18.61 7.39
CA VAL A 17 1.23 -19.01 6.91
C VAL A 17 1.33 -20.06 5.80
N ARG A 18 2.27 -19.91 4.86
CA ARG A 18 2.52 -20.92 3.82
C ARG A 18 2.97 -22.25 4.39
N SER A 19 3.93 -22.27 5.32
CA SER A 19 4.43 -23.54 5.87
C SER A 19 3.34 -24.32 6.59
N TYR A 20 2.52 -23.65 7.39
CA TYR A 20 1.44 -24.32 8.12
C TYR A 20 0.35 -24.87 7.20
N VAL A 21 0.06 -24.18 6.09
CA VAL A 21 -0.86 -24.68 5.06
C VAL A 21 -0.25 -25.88 4.30
N ASP A 22 1.02 -25.79 3.88
CA ASP A 22 1.69 -26.85 3.12
C ASP A 22 1.84 -28.16 3.93
N PHE A 23 2.00 -28.05 5.26
CA PHE A 23 2.10 -29.20 6.17
C PHE A 23 0.75 -29.66 6.76
N GLY A 24 -0.36 -29.03 6.39
CA GLY A 24 -1.71 -29.43 6.83
C GLY A 24 -2.03 -29.13 8.31
N ASN A 25 -1.29 -28.23 8.96
CA ASN A 25 -1.45 -27.86 10.37
C ASN A 25 -2.35 -26.63 10.55
N GLU A 26 -3.48 -26.59 9.86
CA GLU A 26 -4.36 -25.41 9.79
C GLU A 26 -4.98 -25.04 11.15
N GLN A 27 -5.22 -26.02 12.03
CA GLN A 27 -5.82 -25.78 13.35
C GLN A 27 -4.89 -24.99 14.27
N GLU A 28 -3.61 -25.36 14.29
CA GLU A 28 -2.57 -24.66 15.07
C GLU A 28 -2.34 -23.26 14.51
N LEU A 29 -2.40 -23.10 13.18
CA LEU A 29 -2.33 -21.79 12.54
C LEU A 29 -3.49 -20.87 12.94
N ILE A 30 -4.71 -21.40 13.06
CA ILE A 30 -5.87 -20.62 13.53
C ILE A 30 -5.69 -20.18 14.99
N GLU A 31 -5.10 -21.02 15.85
CA GLU A 31 -4.80 -20.66 17.24
C GLU A 31 -3.74 -19.55 17.33
N ILE A 32 -2.68 -19.64 16.51
CA ILE A 32 -1.64 -18.62 16.39
C ILE A 32 -2.21 -17.28 15.91
N LEU A 33 -3.07 -17.31 14.89
CA LEU A 33 -3.68 -16.12 14.29
C LEU A 33 -4.75 -15.45 15.19
N LYS A 34 -5.31 -16.19 16.17
CA LYS A 34 -6.21 -15.62 17.18
C LYS A 34 -5.49 -14.77 18.22
N ASP A 35 -4.19 -15.00 18.42
CA ASP A 35 -3.38 -14.26 19.39
C ASP A 35 -2.12 -13.63 18.76
N PRO A 36 -2.30 -12.66 17.84
CA PRO A 36 -1.19 -12.08 17.09
C PRO A 36 -0.21 -11.30 17.98
N LEU A 37 -0.61 -10.88 19.17
CA LEU A 37 0.24 -10.11 20.09
C LEU A 37 1.27 -10.97 20.82
N ASN A 38 0.94 -12.25 21.06
CA ASN A 38 1.84 -13.21 21.71
C ASN A 38 2.71 -13.96 20.71
N TYR A 39 2.16 -14.34 19.55
CA TYR A 39 2.91 -15.05 18.51
C TYR A 39 3.63 -14.14 17.52
N GLY A 40 3.28 -12.86 17.46
CA GLY A 40 3.92 -11.88 16.59
C GLY A 40 3.67 -12.12 15.09
N ILE A 41 2.62 -12.88 14.75
CA ILE A 41 2.23 -13.18 13.37
C ILE A 41 0.92 -12.44 13.07
N PHE A 42 1.02 -11.40 12.24
CA PHE A 42 -0.10 -10.65 11.69
C PHE A 42 -0.53 -11.19 10.32
N LEU A 43 -1.85 -11.30 10.12
CA LEU A 43 -2.44 -11.59 8.82
C LEU A 43 -2.33 -10.35 7.93
N ASP A 44 -1.45 -10.39 6.93
CA ASP A 44 -1.34 -9.37 5.88
C ASP A 44 -2.12 -9.77 4.62
N ASP A 45 -2.24 -8.86 3.64
CA ASP A 45 -3.01 -9.11 2.42
C ASP A 45 -2.50 -10.33 1.64
N PHE A 46 -1.19 -10.61 1.69
CA PHE A 46 -0.57 -11.75 1.01
C PHE A 46 -0.87 -13.08 1.72
N ALA A 47 -0.75 -13.12 3.05
CA ALA A 47 -1.05 -14.29 3.87
C ALA A 47 -2.55 -14.60 3.87
N ALA A 48 -3.41 -13.58 3.87
CA ALA A 48 -4.85 -13.73 3.74
C ALA A 48 -5.24 -14.37 2.40
N ASN A 49 -4.52 -14.08 1.31
CA ASN A 49 -4.76 -14.71 0.01
C ASN A 49 -4.35 -16.18 -0.03
N ILE A 50 -3.30 -16.57 0.71
CA ILE A 50 -2.90 -17.98 0.82
C ILE A 50 -3.98 -18.79 1.55
N LEU A 51 -4.57 -18.24 2.61
CA LEU A 51 -5.63 -18.90 3.37
C LEU A 51 -6.97 -18.94 2.64
N ASN A 52 -7.20 -18.00 1.72
CA ASN A 52 -8.46 -17.87 0.99
C ASN A 52 -8.44 -18.54 -0.39
N LEU A 53 -7.49 -19.42 -0.73
CA LEU A 53 -7.51 -20.13 -2.01
C LEU A 53 -8.84 -20.90 -2.15
N PRO A 54 -9.79 -20.43 -2.98
CA PRO A 54 -10.88 -21.28 -3.39
C PRO A 54 -10.27 -22.41 -4.24
N PRO A 55 -10.93 -23.57 -4.38
CA PRO A 55 -10.59 -24.46 -5.49
C PRO A 55 -10.56 -23.61 -6.77
N GLU A 56 -9.49 -23.73 -7.56
CA GLU A 56 -9.32 -22.93 -8.76
C GLU A 56 -10.64 -22.93 -9.53
N PRO A 57 -11.28 -21.76 -9.75
CA PRO A 57 -12.51 -21.73 -10.53
C PRO A 57 -12.19 -22.37 -11.89
N PRO A 58 -13.07 -23.24 -12.43
CA PRO A 58 -12.88 -23.76 -13.77
C PRO A 58 -12.61 -22.57 -14.69
N LYS A 59 -11.46 -22.58 -15.38
CA LYS A 59 -10.96 -21.48 -16.21
C LYS A 59 -12.12 -20.83 -16.95
N ALA A 60 -12.59 -19.70 -16.43
CA ALA A 60 -13.66 -18.96 -17.06
C ALA A 60 -13.13 -18.53 -18.43
N GLU A 61 -13.84 -18.91 -19.50
CA GLU A 61 -13.50 -18.54 -20.87
C GLU A 61 -13.13 -17.06 -20.92
N GLU A 62 -11.92 -16.78 -21.41
CA GLU A 62 -11.35 -15.45 -21.48
C GLU A 62 -12.34 -14.52 -22.20
N LYS A 63 -13.03 -13.66 -21.45
CA LYS A 63 -13.77 -12.55 -22.06
C LYS A 63 -12.74 -11.73 -22.83
N LYS A 64 -12.85 -11.75 -24.17
CA LYS A 64 -11.96 -11.02 -25.09
C LYS A 64 -11.76 -9.61 -24.52
N LYS A 65 -10.54 -9.34 -24.05
CA LYS A 65 -10.16 -8.03 -23.52
C LYS A 65 -10.48 -7.01 -24.59
N ILE A 66 -11.35 -6.05 -24.28
CA ILE A 66 -11.60 -4.91 -25.16
C ILE A 66 -10.24 -4.25 -25.38
N GLU A 67 -9.74 -4.28 -26.61
CA GLU A 67 -8.39 -3.80 -26.93
C GLU A 67 -8.25 -2.34 -26.48
N GLU A 68 -7.40 -2.11 -25.47
CA GLU A 68 -7.12 -0.79 -24.95
C GLU A 68 -6.53 0.08 -26.08
N LYS A 69 -7.31 1.06 -26.55
CA LYS A 69 -6.82 2.05 -27.52
C LYS A 69 -5.83 2.99 -26.82
N LYS A 70 -4.53 2.67 -26.92
CA LYS A 70 -3.46 3.55 -26.46
C LYS A 70 -3.27 4.70 -27.46
N ILE A 71 -3.63 5.92 -27.06
CA ILE A 71 -3.39 7.13 -27.84
C ILE A 71 -2.00 7.66 -27.47
N ARG A 72 -1.08 7.74 -28.44
CA ARG A 72 0.24 8.35 -28.23
C ARG A 72 0.11 9.88 -28.29
N VAL A 73 0.11 10.52 -27.13
CA VAL A 73 0.16 11.98 -27.02
C VAL A 73 1.60 12.44 -27.32
N LYS A 74 1.76 13.42 -28.24
CA LYS A 74 3.08 14.01 -28.51
C LYS A 74 3.51 14.85 -27.32
N PHE A 75 4.80 14.78 -26.99
CA PHE A 75 5.36 15.58 -25.90
C PHE A 75 5.26 17.07 -26.25
N LEU A 76 4.47 17.82 -25.48
CA LEU A 76 4.40 19.28 -25.59
C LEU A 76 5.67 19.85 -24.97
N ARG A 77 6.55 20.43 -25.77
CA ARG A 77 7.68 21.20 -25.24
C ARG A 77 7.13 22.51 -24.68
N ASN A 78 7.44 22.81 -23.42
CA ASN A 78 7.14 24.12 -22.86
C ASN A 78 8.06 25.16 -23.52
N TYR A 79 7.48 26.13 -24.23
CA TYR A 79 8.24 27.19 -24.93
C TYR A 79 8.54 28.38 -24.03
N TYR A 80 7.85 28.50 -22.89
CA TYR A 80 7.92 29.65 -22.01
C TYR A 80 8.25 29.20 -20.60
N HIS A 81 9.23 29.84 -19.98
CA HIS A 81 9.56 29.62 -18.58
C HIS A 81 8.54 30.39 -17.73
N ASP A 82 7.55 29.67 -17.19
CA ASP A 82 6.43 30.24 -16.43
C ASP A 82 6.64 30.15 -14.90
N ASP A 83 7.86 29.83 -14.49
CA ASP A 83 8.24 29.58 -13.10
C ASP A 83 7.44 28.46 -12.40
N HIS A 84 6.59 27.69 -13.09
CA HIS A 84 5.70 26.68 -12.47
C HIS A 84 6.36 25.31 -12.37
N PHE A 85 6.96 24.84 -13.46
CA PHE A 85 7.64 23.54 -13.53
C PHE A 85 9.13 23.65 -13.93
N ASP A 86 9.58 24.86 -14.28
CA ASP A 86 10.91 25.08 -14.83
C ASP A 86 11.96 25.48 -13.77
N ILE A 87 11.53 25.75 -12.53
CA ILE A 87 12.42 26.08 -11.42
C ILE A 87 13.08 24.81 -10.90
N LYS A 88 14.41 24.74 -11.02
CA LYS A 88 15.23 23.64 -10.47
C LYS A 88 16.01 24.04 -9.22
N ASP A 89 16.23 25.33 -9.02
CA ASP A 89 16.96 25.83 -7.86
C ASP A 89 16.10 25.74 -6.60
N LEU A 90 16.64 25.08 -5.57
CA LEU A 90 15.95 24.86 -4.30
C LEU A 90 15.67 26.19 -3.58
N MET A 91 16.58 27.16 -3.67
CA MET A 91 16.41 28.45 -2.99
C MET A 91 15.31 29.29 -3.66
N LEU A 92 15.25 29.27 -4.99
CA LEU A 92 14.19 29.95 -5.74
C LEU A 92 12.82 29.30 -5.49
N LEU A 93 12.78 27.96 -5.40
CA LEU A 93 11.57 27.21 -5.12
C LEU A 93 11.05 27.45 -3.69
N SER A 94 11.94 27.47 -2.70
CA SER A 94 11.58 27.76 -1.31
C SER A 94 11.09 29.20 -1.17
N GLY A 95 11.75 30.16 -1.82
CA GLY A 95 11.31 31.56 -1.89
C GLY A 95 9.91 31.71 -2.48
N LYS A 96 9.66 31.09 -3.65
CA LYS A 96 8.33 31.08 -4.29
C LYS A 96 7.29 30.51 -3.32
N THR A 97 7.54 29.33 -2.78
CA THR A 97 6.60 28.64 -1.87
C THR A 97 6.28 29.51 -0.66
N LEU A 98 7.31 30.12 -0.05
CA LEU A 98 7.15 30.98 1.11
C LEU A 98 6.34 32.24 0.79
N ALA A 99 6.58 32.89 -0.35
CA ALA A 99 5.85 34.08 -0.79
C ALA A 99 4.34 33.83 -0.99
N TRP A 100 3.99 32.64 -1.49
CA TRP A 100 2.60 32.25 -1.72
C TRP A 100 1.89 31.77 -0.44
N ILE A 101 2.54 30.95 0.38
CA ILE A 101 1.95 30.47 1.66
C ILE A 101 1.67 31.64 2.60
N SER A 102 2.64 32.54 2.74
CA SER A 102 2.53 33.71 3.62
C SER A 102 1.45 34.71 3.17
N ARG A 103 1.04 34.69 1.90
CA ARG A 103 -0.03 35.55 1.39
C ARG A 103 -1.39 35.23 2.00
N ASN A 104 -1.61 33.99 2.41
CA ASN A 104 -2.91 33.53 2.91
C ASN A 104 -3.22 34.08 4.31
N ASN A 105 -2.21 34.34 5.12
CA ASN A 105 -2.36 34.82 6.49
C ASN A 105 -1.87 36.27 6.61
N LYS A 106 -2.66 37.14 7.24
CA LYS A 106 -2.34 38.58 7.40
C LYS A 106 -1.60 38.90 8.71
N ASP A 107 -0.99 37.89 9.32
CA ASP A 107 -0.28 38.05 10.58
C ASP A 107 1.04 38.79 10.37
N ASN A 108 1.54 39.44 11.42
CA ASN A 108 2.80 40.17 11.33
C ASN A 108 3.97 39.27 10.92
N VAL A 109 4.04 38.06 11.48
CA VAL A 109 5.04 37.04 11.11
C VAL A 109 4.91 36.65 9.65
N SER A 110 3.69 36.40 9.17
CA SER A 110 3.40 36.05 7.78
C SER A 110 3.82 37.16 6.81
N ASN A 111 3.52 38.42 7.13
CA ASN A 111 3.94 39.57 6.32
C ASN A 111 5.46 39.68 6.21
N ASN A 112 6.20 39.42 7.29
CA ASN A 112 7.66 39.42 7.28
C ASN A 112 8.23 38.21 6.49
N LEU A 113 7.63 37.03 6.63
CA LEU A 113 7.99 35.86 5.81
C LEU A 113 7.71 36.08 4.32
N GLN A 114 6.67 36.84 3.99
CA GLN A 114 6.34 37.17 2.61
C GLN A 114 7.43 38.02 1.94
N ILE A 115 7.98 38.98 2.66
CA ILE A 115 9.14 39.78 2.21
C ILE A 115 10.33 38.88 1.90
N ILE A 116 10.65 37.96 2.83
CA ILE A 116 11.74 36.99 2.65
C ILE A 116 11.48 36.10 1.42
N GLY A 117 10.24 35.64 1.24
CA GLY A 117 9.86 34.82 0.09
C GLY A 117 10.07 35.51 -1.25
N TRP A 118 9.57 36.75 -1.40
CA TRP A 118 9.74 37.52 -2.64
C TRP A 118 11.20 37.89 -2.92
N MET A 119 11.99 38.12 -1.87
CA MET A 119 13.44 38.33 -1.97
C MET A 119 14.14 37.11 -2.58
N TYR A 120 13.95 35.91 -2.00
CA TYR A 120 14.59 34.70 -2.52
C TYR A 120 14.02 34.25 -3.88
N TYR A 121 12.76 34.60 -4.17
CA TYR A 121 12.14 34.36 -5.47
C TYR A 121 12.62 35.34 -6.57
N LYS A 122 13.46 36.33 -6.24
CA LYS A 122 14.04 37.31 -7.18
C LYS A 122 13.01 38.10 -8.01
N LYS A 123 11.79 38.28 -7.49
CA LYS A 123 10.76 39.13 -8.11
C LYS A 123 10.68 40.45 -7.36
N TYR A 124 11.68 41.31 -7.59
CA TYR A 124 11.85 42.56 -6.83
C TYR A 124 10.75 43.58 -7.09
N ASP A 125 10.15 43.60 -8.28
CA ASP A 125 9.00 44.48 -8.56
C ASP A 125 7.80 44.15 -7.66
N SER A 126 7.51 42.85 -7.51
CA SER A 126 6.44 42.38 -6.63
C SER A 126 6.77 42.68 -5.16
N LEU A 127 8.03 42.53 -4.76
CA LEU A 127 8.49 42.92 -3.44
C LEU A 127 8.28 44.42 -3.18
N LEU A 128 8.62 45.27 -4.15
CA LEU A 128 8.50 46.72 -4.02
C LEU A 128 7.04 47.15 -3.83
N THR A 129 6.13 46.65 -4.65
CA THR A 129 4.68 46.91 -4.49
C THR A 129 4.16 46.47 -3.12
N LEU A 130 4.72 45.39 -2.58
CA LEU A 130 4.34 44.87 -1.27
C LEU A 130 4.89 45.73 -0.12
N CYS A 131 6.14 46.21 -0.23
CA CYS A 131 6.70 47.19 0.70
C CYS A 131 5.89 48.50 0.71
N GLU A 132 5.46 48.99 -0.45
CA GLU A 132 4.58 50.17 -0.55
C GLU A 132 3.23 49.93 0.13
N ASN A 133 2.64 48.76 -0.06
CA ASN A 133 1.39 48.38 0.62
C ASN A 133 1.56 48.33 2.15
N PHE A 134 2.70 47.83 2.64
CA PHE A 134 2.97 47.76 4.08
C PHE A 134 3.26 49.13 4.70
N LYS A 135 3.85 50.07 3.97
CA LYS A 135 3.99 51.46 4.43
C LYS A 135 2.64 52.10 4.80
N ASN A 136 1.58 51.73 4.10
CA ASN A 136 0.23 52.22 4.37
C ASN A 136 -0.44 51.52 5.56
N LEU A 137 0.09 50.38 6.02
CA LEU A 137 -0.50 49.56 7.08
C LEU A 137 0.13 49.85 8.44
N LYS A 138 -0.58 50.62 9.27
CA LYS A 138 -0.14 51.01 10.63
C LYS A 138 0.13 49.85 11.60
N SER A 139 -0.43 48.67 11.33
CA SER A 139 -0.27 47.48 12.18
C SER A 139 0.98 46.66 11.86
N PHE A 140 1.66 46.94 10.75
CA PHE A 140 2.83 46.19 10.33
C PHE A 140 4.04 46.57 11.18
N LYS A 141 4.74 45.56 11.71
CA LYS A 141 6.01 45.73 12.43
C LYS A 141 7.07 44.84 11.80
N ILE A 142 8.24 45.40 11.53
CA ILE A 142 9.32 44.67 10.86
C ILE A 142 10.33 44.07 11.85
N TYR A 143 10.72 42.82 11.63
CA TYR A 143 11.81 42.20 12.40
C TYR A 143 13.17 42.66 11.84
N SER A 144 14.12 42.96 12.72
CA SER A 144 15.47 43.43 12.33
C SER A 144 16.22 42.41 11.47
N GLU A 145 16.03 41.12 11.73
CA GLU A 145 16.63 40.01 10.98
C GLU A 145 16.29 40.05 9.49
N VAL A 146 15.07 40.47 9.14
CA VAL A 146 14.61 40.57 7.75
C VAL A 146 15.41 41.65 7.01
N ILE A 147 15.67 42.78 7.69
CA ILE A 147 16.48 43.87 7.14
C ILE A 147 17.93 43.42 6.95
N GLU A 148 18.50 42.72 7.93
CA GLU A 148 19.86 42.18 7.84
C GLU A 148 20.01 41.16 6.69
N LEU A 149 19.00 40.31 6.49
CA LEU A 149 18.97 39.37 5.37
C LEU A 149 18.91 40.09 4.03
N LEU A 150 18.05 41.11 3.90
CA LEU A 150 17.98 41.94 2.71
C LEU A 150 19.33 42.63 2.42
N GLN A 151 20.00 43.16 3.44
CA GLN A 151 21.31 43.78 3.30
C GLN A 151 22.39 42.80 2.82
N LYS A 152 22.39 41.56 3.32
CA LYS A 152 23.31 40.51 2.85
C LYS A 152 23.07 40.18 1.37
N GLU A 153 21.82 40.13 0.94
CA GLU A 153 21.47 39.77 -0.45
C GLU A 153 21.72 40.90 -1.47
N ILE A 154 21.79 42.19 -1.06
CA ILE A 154 22.23 43.29 -1.96
C ILE A 154 23.58 42.97 -2.61
N SER A 155 24.50 42.37 -1.85
CA SER A 155 25.85 42.09 -2.34
C SER A 155 25.88 41.09 -3.51
N LYS A 156 24.86 40.23 -3.62
CA LYS A 156 24.78 39.15 -4.61
C LYS A 156 23.83 39.43 -5.78
N CYS A 157 23.01 40.48 -5.68
CA CYS A 157 21.96 40.77 -6.66
C CYS A 157 22.44 41.67 -7.81
N GLU A 158 21.88 41.44 -9.00
CA GLU A 158 22.09 42.25 -10.20
C GLU A 158 21.23 43.53 -10.18
N GLU A 159 20.00 43.47 -9.64
CA GLU A 159 19.06 44.59 -9.53
C GLU A 159 19.13 45.29 -8.15
N LYS A 160 20.24 45.98 -7.88
CA LYS A 160 20.49 46.62 -6.58
C LYS A 160 19.54 47.78 -6.26
N GLU A 161 19.15 48.56 -7.26
CA GLU A 161 18.32 49.75 -7.07
C GLU A 161 16.94 49.45 -6.48
N SER A 162 16.29 48.36 -6.90
CA SER A 162 14.97 47.97 -6.42
C SER A 162 15.02 47.49 -4.96
N LEU A 163 16.08 46.76 -4.59
CA LEU A 163 16.32 46.30 -3.22
C LEU A 163 16.66 47.45 -2.26
N GLU A 164 17.47 48.41 -2.70
CA GLU A 164 17.81 49.60 -1.91
C GLU A 164 16.57 50.43 -1.59
N LYS A 165 15.67 50.62 -2.58
CA LYS A 165 14.37 51.26 -2.37
C LYS A 165 13.52 50.50 -1.36
N CYS A 166 13.43 49.17 -1.48
CA CYS A 166 12.70 48.34 -0.50
C CYS A 166 13.25 48.52 0.92
N ILE A 167 14.58 48.53 1.10
CA ILE A 167 15.20 48.71 2.42
C ILE A 167 14.92 50.09 2.99
N SER A 168 14.95 51.15 2.18
CA SER A 168 14.57 52.49 2.65
C SER A 168 13.13 52.52 3.17
N PHE A 169 12.18 51.93 2.46
CA PHE A 169 10.78 51.85 2.90
C PHE A 169 10.61 51.01 4.16
N LEU A 170 11.33 49.90 4.27
CA LEU A 170 11.26 49.00 5.41
C LEU A 170 11.91 49.59 6.67
N ASN A 171 12.94 50.44 6.53
CA ASN A 171 13.53 51.17 7.66
C ASN A 171 12.61 52.26 8.23
N GLU A 172 11.68 52.79 7.43
CA GLU A 172 10.66 53.75 7.88
C GLU A 172 9.55 53.09 8.72
N CYS A 173 9.43 51.76 8.68
CA CYS A 173 8.40 51.01 9.39
C CYS A 173 8.78 50.78 10.87
N PRO A 174 7.80 50.67 11.79
CA PRO A 174 8.10 50.38 13.20
C PRO A 174 8.69 48.99 13.35
N LYS A 175 9.69 48.85 14.24
CA LYS A 175 10.34 47.58 14.51
C LYS A 175 9.49 46.70 15.43
N ALA A 176 9.51 45.40 15.17
CA ALA A 176 8.92 44.40 16.05
C ALA A 176 9.85 44.13 17.22
N ASP A 177 9.27 43.86 18.40
CA ASP A 177 10.01 43.43 19.58
C ASP A 177 10.18 41.90 19.51
N GLY A 178 11.42 41.40 19.68
CA GLY A 178 11.74 39.97 19.70
C GLY A 178 12.29 39.40 18.39
N ILE A 179 12.54 38.09 18.40
CA ILE A 179 13.17 37.32 17.32
C ILE A 179 12.07 36.68 16.43
N LEU A 180 12.25 36.71 15.10
CA LEU A 180 11.28 36.13 14.17
C LEU A 180 11.17 34.61 14.37
N GLU A 181 12.29 33.93 14.57
CA GLU A 181 12.35 32.48 14.80
C GLU A 181 11.54 32.06 16.03
N GLU A 182 11.66 32.79 17.14
CA GLU A 182 10.88 32.52 18.35
C GLU A 182 9.38 32.75 18.13
N SER A 183 9.04 33.82 17.39
CA SER A 183 7.65 34.10 17.03
C SER A 183 7.04 32.98 16.18
N ILE A 184 7.83 32.37 15.28
CA ILE A 184 7.42 31.21 14.47
C ILE A 184 7.25 29.98 15.35
N LYS A 185 8.18 29.71 16.28
CA LYS A 185 8.09 28.57 17.22
C LYS A 185 6.81 28.65 18.05
N ASN A 186 6.51 29.83 18.61
CA ASN A 186 5.30 30.04 19.40
C ASN A 186 4.03 29.81 18.57
N LEU A 187 3.99 30.28 17.31
CA LEU A 187 2.84 30.02 16.42
C LEU A 187 2.66 28.53 16.11
N ILE A 188 3.75 27.80 15.92
CA ILE A 188 3.72 26.35 15.71
C ILE A 188 3.21 25.63 16.95
N GLU A 189 3.71 25.98 18.13
CA GLU A 189 3.25 25.40 19.40
C GLU A 189 1.76 25.68 19.64
N ASP A 190 1.31 26.91 19.41
CA ASP A 190 -0.11 27.27 19.51
C ASP A 190 -0.98 26.50 18.52
N ALA A 191 -0.50 26.29 17.29
CA ALA A 191 -1.20 25.50 16.29
C ALA A 191 -1.31 24.02 16.72
N ILE A 192 -0.21 23.44 17.19
CA ILE A 192 -0.16 22.06 17.71
C ILE A 192 -1.15 21.90 18.87
N ASN A 193 -1.12 22.82 19.83
CA ASN A 193 -2.00 22.77 21.01
C ASN A 193 -3.49 22.85 20.64
N LYS A 194 -3.84 23.55 19.55
CA LYS A 194 -5.21 23.66 19.04
C LYS A 194 -5.66 22.39 18.31
N THR A 195 -4.83 21.79 17.47
CA THR A 195 -5.25 20.67 16.60
C THR A 195 -5.06 19.30 17.24
N HIS A 196 -4.05 19.12 18.09
CA HIS A 196 -3.62 17.82 18.60
C HIS A 196 -4.75 17.00 19.25
N LYS A 197 -5.62 17.64 20.05
CA LYS A 197 -6.75 16.94 20.69
C LYS A 197 -7.77 16.42 19.66
N ASN A 198 -8.02 17.22 18.62
CA ASN A 198 -8.95 16.85 17.55
C ASN A 198 -8.36 15.74 16.67
N ASP A 199 -7.06 15.81 16.39
CA ASP A 199 -6.35 14.81 15.60
C ASP A 199 -6.34 13.46 16.33
N ILE A 200 -6.02 13.44 17.64
CA ILE A 200 -6.11 12.23 18.47
C ILE A 200 -7.52 11.66 18.45
N SER A 201 -8.54 12.49 18.67
CA SER A 201 -9.93 12.01 18.69
C SER A 201 -10.34 11.42 17.33
N SER A 202 -9.92 12.05 16.24
CA SER A 202 -10.18 11.56 14.87
C SER A 202 -9.46 10.24 14.62
N GLN A 203 -8.22 10.12 15.08
CA GLN A 203 -7.43 8.90 14.96
C GLN A 203 -8.03 7.74 15.79
N GLN A 204 -8.51 8.01 17.00
CA GLN A 204 -9.22 7.02 17.83
C GLN A 204 -10.45 6.46 17.12
N LYS A 205 -11.32 7.34 16.59
CA LYS A 205 -12.50 6.93 15.81
C LYS A 205 -12.13 6.11 14.58
N LEU A 206 -11.05 6.48 13.92
CA LEU A 206 -10.55 5.78 12.74
C LEU A 206 -10.06 4.36 13.10
N PHE A 207 -9.39 4.18 14.23
CA PHE A 207 -9.03 2.86 14.73
C PHE A 207 -10.27 2.01 15.09
N GLU A 208 -11.29 2.60 15.72
CA GLU A 208 -12.55 1.90 16.00
C GLU A 208 -13.23 1.42 14.71
N ASN A 209 -13.27 2.28 13.69
CA ASN A 209 -13.82 1.91 12.38
C ASN A 209 -13.02 0.78 11.71
N TRP A 210 -11.70 0.79 11.83
CA TRP A 210 -10.85 -0.29 11.31
C TRP A 210 -11.09 -1.61 12.02
N LEU A 211 -11.28 -1.60 13.34
CA LEU A 211 -11.61 -2.80 14.11
C LEU A 211 -12.95 -3.38 13.68
N SER A 212 -13.98 -2.53 13.54
CA SER A 212 -15.29 -2.94 13.05
C SER A 212 -15.22 -3.53 11.63
N THR A 213 -14.52 -2.86 10.71
CA THR A 213 -14.33 -3.36 9.35
C THR A 213 -13.60 -4.70 9.32
N ARG A 214 -12.58 -4.85 10.18
CA ARG A 214 -11.82 -6.10 10.30
C ARG A 214 -12.66 -7.24 10.84
N GLU A 215 -13.47 -6.98 11.86
CA GLU A 215 -14.38 -7.98 12.45
C GLU A 215 -15.44 -8.43 11.43
N GLU A 216 -16.03 -7.49 10.68
CA GLU A 216 -16.95 -7.80 9.59
C GLU A 216 -16.32 -8.70 8.53
N LYS A 217 -15.09 -8.37 8.12
CA LYS A 217 -14.36 -9.17 7.11
C LYS A 217 -13.98 -10.55 7.63
N LEU A 218 -13.58 -10.66 8.89
CA LEU A 218 -13.29 -11.95 9.52
C LEU A 218 -14.54 -12.83 9.60
N ASN A 219 -15.67 -12.24 10.01
CA ASN A 219 -16.96 -12.94 10.07
C ASN A 219 -17.41 -13.40 8.68
N GLU A 220 -17.23 -12.57 7.65
CA GLU A 220 -17.50 -12.95 6.27
C GLU A 220 -16.66 -14.16 5.84
N GLN A 221 -15.36 -14.19 6.20
CA GLN A 221 -14.48 -15.33 5.92
C GLN A 221 -14.90 -16.60 6.66
N ILE A 222 -15.22 -16.51 7.96
CA ILE A 222 -15.70 -17.66 8.76
C ILE A 222 -16.98 -18.25 8.15
N GLN A 223 -17.91 -17.40 7.70
CA GLN A 223 -19.14 -17.86 7.05
C GLN A 223 -18.86 -18.55 5.71
N ARG A 224 -17.91 -18.06 4.91
CA ARG A 224 -17.52 -18.72 3.66
C ARG A 224 -16.91 -20.09 3.92
N LEU A 225 -15.99 -20.19 4.88
CA LEU A 225 -15.31 -21.44 5.24
C LEU A 225 -16.31 -22.48 5.75
N SER A 226 -17.19 -22.11 6.67
CA SER A 226 -18.23 -23.02 7.19
C SER A 226 -19.20 -23.51 6.11
N ARG A 227 -19.56 -22.67 5.12
CA ARG A 227 -20.36 -23.10 3.96
C ARG A 227 -19.61 -24.11 3.11
N ALA A 228 -18.32 -23.87 2.82
CA ALA A 228 -17.50 -24.80 2.07
C ALA A 228 -17.39 -26.17 2.76
N GLN A 229 -17.15 -26.18 4.08
CA GLN A 229 -17.12 -27.42 4.88
C GLN A 229 -18.45 -28.18 4.80
N ARG A 230 -19.59 -27.49 4.94
CA ARG A 230 -20.91 -28.11 4.81
C ARG A 230 -21.15 -28.72 3.44
N ILE A 231 -20.72 -28.07 2.37
CA ILE A 231 -20.83 -28.61 1.01
C ILE A 231 -20.04 -29.90 0.89
N VAL A 232 -18.78 -29.92 1.36
CA VAL A 232 -17.94 -31.12 1.34
C VAL A 232 -18.56 -32.26 2.17
N GLU A 233 -19.15 -31.97 3.33
CA GLU A 233 -19.85 -32.97 4.14
C GLU A 233 -21.09 -33.54 3.43
N VAL A 234 -21.86 -32.68 2.77
CA VAL A 234 -23.05 -33.09 2.00
C VAL A 234 -22.64 -33.95 0.81
N GLU A 235 -21.60 -33.58 0.06
CA GLU A 235 -21.08 -34.37 -1.06
C GLU A 235 -20.59 -35.75 -0.62
N LYS A 236 -19.91 -35.84 0.53
CA LYS A 236 -19.49 -37.14 1.11
C LYS A 236 -20.71 -38.01 1.41
N LYS A 237 -21.72 -37.45 2.08
CA LYS A 237 -22.97 -38.16 2.39
C LYS A 237 -23.75 -38.56 1.14
N GLN A 238 -23.76 -37.72 0.10
CA GLN A 238 -24.38 -38.04 -1.18
C GLN A 238 -23.71 -39.26 -1.82
N LYS A 239 -22.38 -39.29 -1.89
CA LYS A 239 -21.65 -40.46 -2.41
C LYS A 239 -21.91 -41.73 -1.59
N GLU A 240 -21.95 -41.61 -0.26
CA GLU A 240 -22.30 -42.74 0.60
C GLU A 240 -23.71 -43.27 0.33
N LEU A 241 -24.68 -42.36 0.16
CA LEU A 241 -26.07 -42.72 -0.18
C LEU A 241 -26.17 -43.33 -1.57
N GLU A 242 -25.47 -42.79 -2.58
CA GLU A 242 -25.42 -43.36 -3.94
C GLU A 242 -24.87 -44.80 -3.91
N VAL A 243 -23.80 -45.05 -3.13
CA VAL A 243 -23.25 -46.40 -2.97
C VAL A 243 -24.25 -47.33 -2.26
N GLN A 244 -24.99 -46.83 -1.28
CA GLN A 244 -26.04 -47.61 -0.62
C GLN A 244 -27.22 -47.89 -1.56
N GLU A 245 -27.63 -46.91 -2.36
CA GLU A 245 -28.68 -47.04 -3.36
C GLU A 245 -28.28 -48.06 -4.44
N GLN A 246 -27.07 -47.97 -4.99
CA GLN A 246 -26.53 -48.93 -5.94
C GLN A 246 -26.55 -50.36 -5.39
N LYS A 247 -26.19 -50.55 -4.11
CA LYS A 247 -26.25 -51.88 -3.46
C LYS A 247 -27.68 -52.37 -3.32
N LEU A 248 -28.63 -51.48 -3.04
CA LEU A 248 -30.03 -51.83 -2.85
C LEU A 248 -30.72 -52.18 -4.18
N TRP A 249 -30.44 -51.41 -5.23
CA TRP A 249 -31.00 -51.59 -6.57
C TRP A 249 -30.13 -52.45 -7.50
N PHE A 250 -29.09 -53.09 -6.95
CA PHE A 250 -28.14 -53.91 -7.71
C PHE A 250 -28.85 -54.96 -8.56
N PHE A 251 -29.75 -55.74 -7.95
CA PHE A 251 -30.46 -56.84 -8.63
C PHE A 251 -31.46 -56.37 -9.69
N GLU A 252 -31.95 -55.14 -9.59
CA GLU A 252 -32.88 -54.59 -10.58
C GLU A 252 -32.16 -53.98 -11.80
N ASN A 253 -30.89 -53.60 -11.63
CA ASN A 253 -30.08 -52.96 -12.66
C ASN A 253 -28.85 -53.80 -13.09
N GLU A 254 -28.81 -55.09 -12.73
CA GLU A 254 -27.67 -56.00 -12.96
C GLU A 254 -27.22 -55.99 -14.42
N GLU A 255 -28.15 -56.14 -15.39
CA GLU A 255 -27.84 -56.13 -16.81
C GLU A 255 -27.15 -54.83 -17.29
N LYS A 256 -27.54 -53.68 -16.71
CA LYS A 256 -26.92 -52.39 -17.06
C LYS A 256 -25.53 -52.24 -16.47
N ILE A 257 -25.35 -52.72 -15.24
CA ILE A 257 -24.07 -52.70 -14.55
C ILE A 257 -23.07 -53.57 -15.30
N ASP A 258 -23.48 -54.76 -15.74
CA ASP A 258 -22.65 -55.68 -16.53
C ASP A 258 -22.21 -55.06 -17.87
N LEU A 259 -23.12 -54.37 -18.57
CA LEU A 259 -22.79 -53.63 -19.79
C LEU A 259 -21.76 -52.50 -19.56
N GLU A 260 -21.85 -51.79 -18.43
CA GLU A 260 -20.86 -50.76 -18.07
C GLU A 260 -19.49 -51.34 -17.73
N ILE A 261 -19.44 -52.49 -17.06
CA ILE A 261 -18.22 -53.22 -16.74
C ILE A 261 -17.53 -53.66 -18.04
N GLU A 262 -18.27 -54.29 -18.95
CA GLU A 262 -17.74 -54.77 -20.24
C GLU A 262 -17.15 -53.61 -21.07
N ASN A 263 -17.80 -52.44 -21.05
CA ASN A 263 -17.31 -51.25 -21.75
C ASN A 263 -16.01 -50.69 -21.13
N LYS A 264 -15.88 -50.68 -19.79
CA LYS A 264 -14.65 -50.23 -19.11
C LYS A 264 -13.48 -51.19 -19.36
N GLU A 265 -13.72 -52.50 -19.39
CA GLU A 265 -12.70 -53.52 -19.72
C GLU A 265 -12.22 -53.41 -21.16
N LYS A 266 -13.12 -53.13 -22.11
CA LYS A 266 -12.76 -52.84 -23.51
C LYS A 266 -11.87 -51.60 -23.64
N LEU A 267 -12.06 -50.58 -22.80
CA LEU A 267 -11.18 -49.40 -22.77
C LEU A 267 -9.79 -49.74 -22.23
N HIS A 268 -9.68 -50.47 -21.10
CA HIS A 268 -8.39 -50.81 -20.50
C HIS A 268 -7.52 -51.72 -21.40
N THR A 269 -8.13 -52.68 -22.08
CA THR A 269 -7.44 -53.56 -23.04
C THR A 269 -6.90 -52.84 -24.28
N SER A 270 -7.41 -51.63 -24.57
CA SER A 270 -6.96 -50.81 -25.69
C SER A 270 -5.75 -49.91 -25.36
N THR A 271 -5.49 -49.62 -24.08
CA THR A 271 -4.38 -48.77 -23.61
C THR A 271 -3.09 -49.52 -23.26
N GLU A 272 -3.12 -50.84 -23.03
CA GLU A 272 -1.94 -51.64 -22.65
C GLU A 272 -1.09 -52.18 -23.82
N LYS A 273 -1.35 -51.73 -25.06
CA LYS A 273 -0.48 -52.04 -26.20
C LYS A 273 0.42 -50.85 -26.48
N ASN A 274 1.56 -50.79 -25.79
CA ASN A 274 2.88 -50.35 -26.29
C ASN A 274 3.84 -50.14 -25.11
N ASP A 275 4.73 -51.10 -24.89
CA ASP A 275 6.18 -50.90 -24.64
C ASP A 275 6.80 -52.28 -24.32
N ILE A 276 7.28 -52.96 -25.36
CA ILE A 276 8.18 -54.11 -25.21
C ILE A 276 9.60 -53.53 -25.25
N ASP A 277 10.19 -53.35 -24.08
CA ASP A 277 11.60 -52.96 -23.93
C ASP A 277 12.49 -54.19 -24.21
N VAL A 278 13.31 -54.09 -25.24
CA VAL A 278 14.23 -55.14 -25.70
C VAL A 278 15.47 -55.09 -24.82
N ASN A 279 15.46 -55.77 -23.66
CA ASN A 279 16.68 -55.90 -22.85
C ASN A 279 16.81 -57.19 -22.02
N ASP A 280 16.06 -58.24 -22.35
CA ASP A 280 15.98 -59.47 -21.54
C ASP A 280 16.72 -60.68 -22.14
N GLU A 281 17.65 -60.49 -23.08
CA GLU A 281 18.43 -61.60 -23.66
C GLU A 281 19.54 -62.13 -22.74
N ASN A 282 19.78 -61.52 -21.57
CA ASN A 282 20.85 -61.92 -20.63
C ASN A 282 20.34 -62.28 -19.22
N TYR A 283 19.08 -62.70 -19.07
CA TYR A 283 18.61 -63.23 -17.79
C TYR A 283 18.96 -64.72 -17.67
N ILE A 284 19.91 -65.05 -16.78
CA ILE A 284 20.20 -66.43 -16.37
C ILE A 284 19.53 -66.65 -15.00
N PRO A 285 18.49 -67.51 -14.90
CA PRO A 285 17.83 -67.80 -13.64
C PRO A 285 18.78 -68.51 -12.65
N PRO A 286 18.80 -68.13 -11.36
CA PRO A 286 19.67 -68.74 -10.37
C PRO A 286 19.25 -70.20 -10.05
N GLU A 287 20.21 -71.12 -10.10
CA GLU A 287 20.00 -72.53 -9.73
C GLU A 287 19.71 -72.68 -8.23
N ILE A 288 18.55 -73.24 -7.90
CA ILE A 288 18.16 -73.56 -6.52
C ILE A 288 18.77 -74.92 -6.17
N LEU A 289 19.90 -74.92 -5.45
CA LEU A 289 20.47 -76.17 -4.92
C LEU A 289 19.55 -76.74 -3.81
N PRO A 290 19.20 -78.04 -3.84
CA PRO A 290 18.39 -78.65 -2.80
C PRO A 290 19.16 -78.68 -1.47
N LYS A 291 18.52 -78.20 -0.40
CA LYS A 291 19.07 -78.25 0.97
C LYS A 291 19.42 -79.71 1.32
N ARG A 292 20.69 -79.98 1.61
CA ARG A 292 21.12 -81.28 2.17
C ARG A 292 20.38 -81.51 3.50
N LYS A 293 19.79 -82.70 3.62
CA LYS A 293 19.15 -83.22 4.85
C LYS A 293 20.14 -83.33 5.99
#